data_AF-A0AAD4YEG0-F1
#
_entry.id   AF-A0AAD4YEG0-F1
#
_cell.length_a   1.000
_cell.length_b   1.000
_cell.length_c   1.000
_cell.angle_alpha   90.00
_cell.angle_beta   90.00
_cell.angle_gamma   90.00
#
_symmetry.space_group_name_H-M   'P 1'
#
loop_
_entity.id
_entity.type
_entity.pdbx_description
1 polymer ?
#
loop_
_entity_poly.entity_id
_entity_poly.type
_entity_poly.pdbx_seq_one_letter_code
_entity_poly.pdbx_strand_id
1 'polypeptide(L)'
;MAWSKSVKKKENTQENLNYKSYYKYVLQFQDRISGASEKDIAHSGLAYTMERSARQIMRTAMKYNLGLDLRTAAYVNAIEKVFKVYNEAGVTFT
;
A
#
# COMPACT_ATOMS: atom_id res chain seq x y z
N MET A 1 -45.48 16.15 -12.17
CA MET A 1 -44.92 16.63 -10.89
C MET A 1 -44.15 15.57 -10.06
N ALA A 2 -44.37 14.26 -10.26
CA ALA A 2 -43.68 13.21 -9.48
C ALA A 2 -42.18 13.04 -9.81
N TRP A 3 -41.77 13.34 -11.05
CA TRP A 3 -40.39 13.22 -11.52
C TRP A 3 -39.43 14.22 -10.85
N SER A 4 -39.83 15.49 -10.75
CA SER A 4 -39.03 16.55 -10.10
C SER A 4 -38.78 16.29 -8.60
N LYS A 5 -39.77 15.73 -7.88
CA LYS A 5 -39.63 15.33 -6.47
C LYS A 5 -38.62 14.19 -6.29
N SER A 6 -38.51 13.29 -7.26
CA SER A 6 -37.58 12.17 -7.22
C SER A 6 -36.14 12.58 -7.54
N VAL A 7 -35.94 13.55 -8.44
CA VAL A 7 -34.63 14.14 -8.76
C VAL A 7 -34.07 14.89 -7.54
N LYS A 8 -34.86 15.78 -6.94
CA LYS A 8 -34.46 16.51 -5.71
C LYS A 8 -34.12 15.59 -4.53
N LYS A 9 -34.83 14.46 -4.40
CA LYS A 9 -34.54 13.48 -3.34
C LYS A 9 -33.20 12.77 -3.58
N LYS A 10 -32.85 12.46 -4.83
CA LYS A 10 -31.54 11.87 -5.18
C LYS A 10 -30.40 12.87 -5.00
N GLU A 11 -30.59 14.13 -5.40
CA GLU A 11 -29.61 15.22 -5.16
C GLU A 11 -29.34 15.42 -3.67
N ASN A 12 -30.38 15.55 -2.84
CA ASN A 12 -30.23 15.65 -1.38
C ASN A 12 -29.53 14.43 -0.75
N THR A 13 -29.69 13.24 -1.33
CA THR A 13 -29.03 12.02 -0.84
C THR A 13 -27.56 12.01 -1.25
N GLN A 14 -27.25 12.39 -2.48
CA GLN A 14 -25.88 12.47 -3.00
C GLN A 14 -25.09 13.57 -2.28
N GLU A 15 -25.70 14.73 -2.04
CA GLU A 15 -25.12 15.81 -1.22
C GLU A 15 -24.86 15.34 0.21
N ASN A 16 -25.82 14.68 0.87
CA ASN A 16 -25.61 14.11 2.21
C ASN A 16 -24.46 13.10 2.26
N LEU A 17 -24.32 12.25 1.24
CA LEU A 17 -23.19 11.33 1.12
C LEU A 17 -21.86 12.08 0.95
N ASN A 18 -21.87 13.17 0.18
CA ASN A 18 -20.70 14.01 -0.04
C ASN A 18 -20.27 14.73 1.25
N TYR A 19 -21.23 15.30 1.99
CA TYR A 19 -20.98 15.87 3.31
C TYR A 19 -20.43 14.83 4.28
N LYS A 20 -21.03 13.63 4.33
CA LYS A 20 -20.55 12.54 5.19
C LYS A 20 -19.14 12.08 4.83
N SER A 21 -18.81 12.06 3.54
CA SER A 21 -17.46 11.76 3.03
C SER A 21 -16.46 12.84 3.44
N TYR A 22 -16.83 14.12 3.28
CA TYR A 22 -16.01 15.27 3.67
C TYR A 22 -15.73 15.30 5.17
N TYR A 23 -16.75 15.14 6.03
CA TYR A 23 -16.56 15.07 7.48
C TYR A 23 -15.69 13.88 7.89
N LYS A 24 -15.82 12.72 7.24
CA LYS A 24 -14.95 11.57 7.49
C LYS A 24 -13.48 11.85 7.14
N TYR A 25 -13.22 12.61 6.08
CA TYR A 25 -11.87 13.01 5.69
C TYR A 25 -11.25 13.96 6.72
N VAL A 26 -12.02 14.97 7.16
CA VAL A 26 -11.58 15.95 8.16
C VAL A 26 -11.24 15.26 9.50
N LEU A 27 -12.06 14.30 9.95
CA LEU A 27 -11.81 13.55 11.17
C LEU A 27 -10.52 12.71 11.08
N GLN A 28 -10.31 11.98 9.99
CA GLN A 28 -9.08 11.20 9.78
C GLN A 28 -7.83 12.07 9.68
N PHE A 29 -7.98 13.32 9.26
CA PHE A 29 -6.88 14.28 9.19
C PHE A 29 -6.58 14.88 10.57
N GLN A 30 -7.61 15.20 11.35
CA GLN A 30 -7.49 15.68 12.73
C GLN A 30 -6.68 14.71 13.61
N ASP A 31 -6.93 13.40 13.47
CA ASP A 31 -6.19 12.36 14.20
C ASP A 31 -4.70 12.27 13.79
N ARG A 32 -4.34 12.75 12.60
CA ARG A 32 -2.95 12.74 12.09
C ARG A 32 -2.22 14.05 12.31
N ILE A 33 -2.92 15.14 12.65
CA ILE A 33 -2.34 16.48 12.87
C ILE A 33 -1.37 16.48 14.06
N SER A 34 -1.63 15.68 15.09
CA SER A 34 -0.74 15.51 16.25
C SER A 34 0.55 14.73 15.95
N GLY A 35 0.73 14.27 14.70
CA GLY A 35 1.81 13.39 14.30
C GLY A 35 1.47 11.92 14.54
N ALA A 36 2.32 11.03 14.00
CA ALA A 36 2.13 9.60 14.11
C ALA A 36 2.53 9.10 15.50
N SER A 37 1.62 8.41 16.19
CA SER A 37 1.96 7.66 17.39
C SER A 37 2.80 6.42 17.06
N GLU A 38 3.47 5.81 18.05
CA GLU A 38 4.18 4.53 17.86
C GLU A 38 3.29 3.47 17.24
N LYS A 39 2.03 3.38 17.69
CA LYS A 39 1.03 2.45 17.15
C LYS A 39 0.80 2.70 15.66
N ASP A 40 0.70 3.96 15.25
CA ASP A 40 0.48 4.34 13.85
C ASP A 40 1.72 4.02 12.99
N ILE A 41 2.91 4.25 13.53
CA ILE A 41 4.19 3.92 12.88
C ILE A 41 4.32 2.40 12.71
N ALA A 42 4.01 1.61 13.74
CA ALA A 42 4.07 0.15 13.67
C ALA A 42 3.10 -0.39 12.61
N HIS A 43 1.84 0.06 12.63
CA HIS A 43 0.85 -0.37 11.64
C HIS A 43 1.21 0.06 10.21
N SER A 44 1.55 1.34 10.03
CA SER A 44 1.89 1.86 8.70
C SER A 44 3.21 1.30 8.17
N GLY A 45 4.23 1.16 9.01
CA GLY A 45 5.53 0.59 8.65
C GLY A 45 5.43 -0.88 8.27
N LEU A 46 4.65 -1.67 9.01
CA LEU A 46 4.39 -3.07 8.67
C LEU A 46 3.65 -3.18 7.33
N ALA A 47 2.56 -2.42 7.17
CA ALA A 47 1.78 -2.42 5.93
C ALA A 47 2.65 -2.02 4.72
N TYR A 48 3.42 -0.94 4.85
CA TYR A 48 4.34 -0.47 3.83
C TYR A 48 5.38 -1.54 3.43
N THR A 49 6.01 -2.17 4.42
CA THR A 49 7.09 -3.15 4.18
C THR A 49 6.56 -4.43 3.55
N MET A 50 5.40 -4.91 3.99
CA MET A 50 4.74 -6.08 3.43
C MET A 50 4.28 -5.83 2.00
N GLU A 51 3.64 -4.68 1.73
CA GLU A 51 3.19 -4.33 0.39
C GLU A 51 4.37 -4.18 -0.58
N ARG A 52 5.43 -3.47 -0.16
CA ARG A 52 6.65 -3.31 -0.95
C ARG A 52 7.32 -4.64 -1.24
N SER A 53 7.45 -5.51 -0.24
CA SER A 53 8.07 -6.84 -0.40
C SER A 53 7.25 -7.75 -1.31
N ALA A 54 5.92 -7.77 -1.15
CA ALA A 54 5.03 -8.53 -2.02
C ALA A 54 5.15 -8.09 -3.49
N ARG A 55 5.15 -6.78 -3.74
CA ARG A 55 5.36 -6.24 -5.10
C ARG A 55 6.71 -6.64 -5.69
N GLN A 56 7.77 -6.68 -4.89
CA GLN A 56 9.08 -7.17 -5.36
C GLN A 56 9.04 -8.64 -5.75
N ILE A 57 8.41 -9.50 -4.93
CA ILE A 57 8.27 -10.94 -5.23
C ILE A 57 7.46 -11.15 -6.51
N MET A 58 6.33 -10.46 -6.66
CA MET A 58 5.49 -10.55 -7.86
C MET A 58 6.26 -10.14 -9.12
N ARG A 59 7.01 -9.03 -9.07
CA ARG A 59 7.83 -8.58 -10.20
C ARG A 59 8.90 -9.61 -10.57
N THR A 60 9.56 -10.21 -9.59
CA THR A 60 10.58 -11.24 -9.81
C THR A 60 9.96 -12.52 -10.35
N ALA A 61 8.80 -12.93 -9.84
CA ALA A 61 8.03 -14.06 -10.36
C ALA A 61 7.67 -13.85 -11.84
N MET A 62 7.24 -12.65 -12.21
CA MET A 62 6.96 -12.29 -13.61
C MET A 62 8.25 -12.24 -14.45
N LYS A 63 9.32 -11.64 -13.95
CA LYS A 63 10.61 -11.48 -14.66
C LYS A 63 11.21 -12.82 -15.08
N TYR A 64 11.13 -13.82 -14.21
CA TYR A 64 11.68 -15.16 -14.46
C TYR A 64 10.61 -16.18 -14.86
N ASN A 65 9.38 -15.72 -15.16
CA ASN A 65 8.25 -16.54 -15.57
C ASN A 65 7.97 -17.74 -14.62
N LEU A 66 8.09 -17.51 -13.31
CA LEU A 66 7.95 -18.51 -12.25
C LEU A 66 6.48 -18.88 -11.94
N GLY A 67 5.52 -18.14 -12.51
CA GLY A 67 4.09 -18.36 -12.26
C GLY A 67 3.73 -18.21 -10.78
N LEU A 68 3.23 -19.28 -10.17
CA LEU A 68 2.83 -19.33 -8.75
C LEU A 68 3.97 -19.73 -7.80
N ASP A 69 5.18 -19.98 -8.31
CA ASP A 69 6.34 -20.25 -7.46
C ASP A 69 6.92 -18.97 -6.85
N LEU A 70 6.19 -18.45 -5.86
CA LEU A 70 6.58 -17.26 -5.10
C LEU A 70 7.76 -17.54 -4.17
N ARG A 71 7.99 -18.81 -3.80
CA ARG A 71 9.11 -19.20 -2.92
C ARG A 71 10.43 -18.94 -3.64
N THR A 72 10.58 -19.44 -4.86
CA THR A 72 11.80 -19.21 -5.65
C THR A 72 12.00 -17.72 -5.94
N ALA A 73 10.93 -16.99 -6.29
CA ALA A 73 11.01 -15.54 -6.50
C ALA A 73 11.47 -14.78 -5.23
N ALA A 74 11.03 -15.21 -4.04
CA ALA A 74 11.48 -14.62 -2.79
C ALA A 74 12.96 -14.89 -2.51
N TYR A 75 13.44 -16.11 -2.76
CA TYR A 75 14.86 -16.45 -2.62
C TYR A 75 15.74 -15.68 -3.58
N VAL A 76 15.34 -15.51 -4.85
CA VAL A 76 16.06 -14.69 -5.82
C VAL A 76 16.26 -13.27 -5.28
N ASN A 77 15.19 -12.65 -4.77
CA ASN A 77 15.27 -11.32 -4.16
C ASN A 77 16.17 -11.25 -2.92
N ALA A 78 16.19 -12.31 -2.10
CA ALA A 78 17.03 -12.40 -0.92
C ALA A 78 18.52 -12.54 -1.30
N ILE A 79 18.83 -13.45 -2.22
CA ILE A 79 20.20 -13.69 -2.71
C ILE A 79 20.75 -12.43 -3.36
N GLU A 80 19.98 -11.72 -4.19
CA GLU A 80 20.43 -10.48 -4.84
C GLU A 80 20.81 -9.40 -3.81
N LYS A 81 20.02 -9.24 -2.74
CA LYS A 81 20.30 -8.29 -1.65
C LYS A 81 21.55 -8.66 -0.88
N VAL A 82 21.71 -9.94 -0.52
CA VAL A 82 22.87 -10.43 0.23
C VAL A 82 24.14 -10.35 -0.63
N PHE A 83 24.07 -10.82 -1.87
CA PHE A 83 25.18 -10.78 -2.82
C PHE A 83 25.68 -9.35 -3.05
N LYS A 84 24.77 -8.37 -3.17
CA LYS A 84 25.14 -6.96 -3.31
C LYS A 84 26.08 -6.49 -2.19
N VAL A 85 25.78 -6.86 -0.94
CA VAL A 85 26.63 -6.52 0.21
C VAL A 85 28.00 -7.17 0.10
N TYR A 86 28.07 -8.45 -0.25
CA TYR A 86 29.36 -9.15 -0.43
C TYR A 86 30.20 -8.58 -1.57
N ASN A 87 29.56 -8.22 -2.68
CA ASN A 87 30.20 -7.65 -3.85
C ASN A 87 30.75 -6.24 -3.57
N GLU A 88 29.97 -5.40 -2.86
CA GLU A 88 30.41 -4.05 -2.45
C GLU A 88 31.48 -4.09 -1.37
N ALA A 89 31.47 -5.12 -0.51
CA ALA A 89 32.47 -5.31 0.53
C ALA A 89 33.82 -5.85 0.03
N GLY A 90 33.95 -6.16 -1.27
CA GLY A 90 35.20 -6.68 -1.86
C GLY A 90 35.60 -8.07 -1.37
N VAL A 91 34.65 -8.86 -0.86
CA VAL A 91 34.88 -10.23 -0.36
C VAL A 91 35.07 -11.22 -1.52
N THR A 92 34.65 -10.84 -2.73
CA THR A 92 34.95 -11.59 -3.95
C THR A 92 36.42 -11.36 -4.31
N PHE A 93 37.26 -12.36 -4.05
CA PHE A 93 38.67 -12.36 -4.41
C PHE A 93 38.85 -12.09 -5.92
N THR A 94 39.67 -11.08 -6.23
CA THR A 94 40.36 -10.92 -7.51
C THR A 94 41.69 -11.66 -7.49
#